data_AF-A0AAE4QA77-F1
#
_entry.id   AF-A0AAE4QA77-F1
#
_cell.length_a   1.000
_cell.length_b   1.000
_cell.length_c   1.000
_cell.angle_alpha   90.00
_cell.angle_beta   90.00
_cell.angle_gamma   90.00
#
_symmetry.space_group_name_H-M   'P 1'
#
loop_
_entity.id
_entity.type
_entity.pdbx_description
1 polymer ?
#
loop_
_entity_poly.entity_id
_entity_poly.type
_entity_poly.pdbx_seq_one_letter_code
_entity_poly.pdbx_strand_id
1 'polypeptide(L)'
;ENIGDFEIDTVIQTRAKNECLLTLTGRKSRYQMIRLIPDKSAPSVNQALKSILKVYQINSITADNGAEFSRLSEIFDPENIYYA
;
A
#
# COMPACT_ATOMS: atom_id res chain seq x y z
N GLU A 1 9.13 7.76 13.41
CA GLU A 1 7.81 7.68 12.74
C GLU A 1 7.04 8.97 12.99
N ASN A 2 6.55 9.59 11.91
CA ASN A 2 5.80 10.83 11.86
C ASN A 2 4.34 10.57 11.44
N ILE A 3 3.49 11.58 11.58
CA ILE A 3 2.15 11.52 10.96
C ILE A 3 2.35 11.55 9.44
N GLY A 4 1.67 10.67 8.72
CA GLY A 4 1.84 10.52 7.27
C GLY A 4 2.79 9.39 6.87
N ASP A 5 3.46 8.74 7.82
CA ASP A 5 4.25 7.53 7.54
C ASP A 5 3.35 6.29 7.65
N PHE A 6 3.25 5.52 6.56
CA PHE A 6 2.37 4.36 6.47
C PHE A 6 3.15 3.09 6.14
N GLU A 7 2.79 1.99 6.79
CA GLU A 7 3.13 0.64 6.32
C GLU A 7 2.05 0.16 5.35
N ILE A 8 2.46 -0.42 4.22
CA ILE A 8 1.56 -1.01 3.21
C ILE A 8 1.68 -2.53 3.22
N ASP A 9 0.55 -3.23 3.17
CA ASP A 9 0.50 -4.70 3.17
C ASP A 9 -0.70 -5.19 2.33
N THR A 10 -0.69 -6.47 1.94
CA THR A 10 -1.83 -7.13 1.31
C THR A 10 -2.29 -8.37 2.08
N VAL A 11 -3.60 -8.49 2.29
CA VAL A 11 -4.22 -9.65 2.93
C VAL A 11 -5.07 -10.40 1.92
N ILE A 12 -4.66 -11.62 1.57
CA ILE A 12 -5.44 -12.50 0.69
C ILE A 12 -6.62 -13.07 1.47
N GLN A 13 -7.86 -12.81 1.02
CA GLN A 13 -9.05 -13.35 1.69
C GLN A 13 -9.19 -14.86 1.48
N THR A 14 -9.17 -15.29 0.22
CA THR A 14 -9.23 -16.71 -0.15
C THR A 14 -8.40 -16.94 -1.41
N ARG A 15 -7.63 -18.04 -1.45
CA ARG A 15 -6.81 -18.39 -2.63
C ARG A 15 -7.64 -18.66 -3.90
N ALA A 16 -8.94 -18.92 -3.75
CA ALA A 16 -9.82 -19.26 -4.87
C ALA A 16 -10.34 -18.04 -5.65
N LYS A 17 -10.48 -16.87 -5.01
CA LYS A 17 -11.09 -15.68 -5.61
C LYS A 17 -10.10 -14.63 -6.11
N ASN A 18 -8.82 -14.78 -5.80
CA ASN A 18 -7.73 -13.83 -6.05
C ASN A 18 -7.90 -12.43 -5.42
N GLU A 19 -9.10 -12.03 -5.01
CA GLU A 19 -9.36 -10.79 -4.28
C GLU A 19 -8.51 -10.68 -3.01
N CYS A 20 -7.94 -9.48 -2.80
CA CYS A 20 -7.17 -9.18 -1.60
C CYS A 20 -7.52 -7.81 -1.04
N LEU A 21 -7.21 -7.61 0.24
CA LEU A 21 -7.30 -6.33 0.89
C LEU A 21 -5.94 -5.65 0.83
N LEU A 22 -5.89 -4.44 0.28
CA LEU A 22 -4.77 -3.54 0.46
C LEU A 22 -4.97 -2.77 1.77
N THR A 23 -3.97 -2.82 2.65
CA THR A 23 -3.99 -2.11 3.93
C THR A 23 -2.89 -1.06 3.96
N LEU A 24 -3.20 0.11 4.51
CA LEU A 24 -2.21 1.12 4.90
C LEU A 24 -2.38 1.44 6.38
N THR A 25 -1.35 1.14 7.16
CA THR A 25 -1.30 1.35 8.61
C THR A 25 -0.45 2.56 8.94
N GLY A 26 -1.07 3.64 9.45
CA GLY A 26 -0.34 4.79 9.94
C GLY A 26 0.52 4.41 11.13
N ARG A 27 1.84 4.49 11.00
CA ARG A 27 2.79 4.02 12.00
C ARG A 27 2.63 4.74 13.35
N LYS A 28 2.51 6.07 13.30
CA LYS A 28 2.29 6.94 14.47
C LYS A 28 0.82 7.05 14.89
N SER A 29 -0.09 7.30 13.94
CA SER A 29 -1.50 7.56 14.23
C SER A 29 -2.33 6.31 14.49
N ARG A 30 -1.82 5.13 14.08
CA ARG A 30 -2.54 3.85 14.04
C ARG A 30 -3.81 3.89 13.17
N TYR A 31 -3.97 4.93 12.35
CA TYR A 31 -5.07 5.05 11.40
C TYR A 31 -4.97 4.00 10.31
N GLN A 32 -6.08 3.35 9.98
CA GLN A 32 -6.14 2.25 9.04
C GLN A 32 -6.93 2.63 7.80
N MET A 33 -6.32 2.46 6.62
CA MET A 33 -7.03 2.51 5.35
C MET A 33 -7.06 1.11 4.75
N ILE A 34 -8.25 0.64 4.39
CA ILE A 34 -8.43 -0.68 3.79
C ILE A 34 -9.18 -0.52 2.46
N ARG A 35 -8.71 -1.20 1.41
CA ARG A 35 -9.37 -1.27 0.11
C ARG A 35 -9.43 -2.72 -0.36
N LEU A 36 -10.61 -3.16 -0.80
CA LEU A 36 -10.72 -4.40 -1.57
C LEU A 36 -10.18 -4.13 -2.98
N ILE A 37 -9.23 -4.94 -3.42
CA ILE A 37 -8.63 -4.88 -4.76
C ILE A 37 -8.81 -6.23 -5.47
N PRO A 38 -8.87 -6.26 -6.81
CA PRO A 38 -9.22 -7.47 -7.54
C PRO A 38 -8.18 -8.59 -7.41
N ASP A 39 -6.91 -8.23 -7.23
CA ASP A 39 -5.81 -9.16 -6.97
C ASP A 39 -4.61 -8.46 -6.32
N LYS A 40 -3.62 -9.26 -5.87
CA LYS A 40 -2.36 -8.75 -5.31
C LYS A 40 -1.33 -8.32 -6.37
N SER A 41 -1.72 -8.11 -7.63
CA SER A 41 -0.75 -7.68 -8.64
C SER A 41 -0.32 -6.23 -8.40
N ALA A 42 0.92 -5.90 -8.75
CA ALA A 42 1.43 -4.54 -8.64
C ALA A 42 0.55 -3.48 -9.39
N PRO A 43 0.00 -3.76 -10.58
CA PRO A 43 -0.98 -2.86 -11.21
C PRO A 43 -2.22 -2.58 -10.34
N SER A 44 -2.82 -3.61 -9.74
CA SER A 44 -4.00 -3.48 -8.88
C SER A 44 -3.69 -2.68 -7.62
N VAL A 45 -2.53 -2.95 -6.98
CA VAL A 45 -2.03 -2.19 -5.84
C VAL A 45 -1.84 -0.72 -6.21
N ASN A 46 -1.12 -0.44 -7.31
CA ASN A 46 -0.85 0.93 -7.74
C ASN A 46 -2.12 1.71 -8.10
N GLN A 47 -3.11 1.06 -8.72
CA GLN A 47 -4.38 1.71 -9.03
C GLN A 47 -5.12 2.14 -7.75
N ALA A 48 -5.16 1.27 -6.75
CA ALA A 48 -5.77 1.58 -5.46
C ALA A 48 -4.98 2.65 -4.69
N LEU A 49 -3.66 2.52 -4.62
CA LEU A 49 -2.78 3.48 -3.95
C LEU A 49 -2.87 4.87 -4.59
N LYS A 50 -2.88 4.96 -5.92
CA LYS A 50 -3.08 6.24 -6.64
C LYS A 50 -4.39 6.92 -6.27
N SER A 51 -5.44 6.15 -5.96
CA SER A 51 -6.72 6.71 -5.52
C SER A 51 -6.66 7.20 -4.07
N ILE A 52 -5.88 6.54 -3.21
CA ILE A 52 -5.63 6.95 -1.83
C ILE A 52 -4.81 8.25 -1.79
N LEU A 53 -3.74 8.34 -2.59
CA LEU A 53 -2.85 9.51 -2.65
C LEU A 53 -3.55 10.80 -3.11
N LYS A 54 -4.71 10.71 -3.77
CA LYS A 54 -5.54 11.88 -4.13
C LYS A 54 -6.29 12.47 -2.94
N VAL A 55 -6.50 11.70 -1.89
CA VAL A 55 -7.37 12.06 -0.75
C VAL A 55 -6.56 12.27 0.53
N TYR A 56 -5.46 11.53 0.68
CA TYR A 56 -4.66 11.51 1.89
C TYR A 56 -3.23 11.96 1.62
N GLN A 57 -2.71 12.83 2.49
CA GLN A 57 -1.30 13.16 2.53
C GLN A 57 -0.52 11.98 3.12
N ILE A 58 0.28 11.32 2.29
CA ILE A 58 1.21 10.24 2.67
C ILE A 58 2.62 10.76 2.44
N ASN A 59 3.45 10.70 3.47
CA ASN A 59 4.82 11.20 3.45
C ASN A 59 5.81 10.09 3.13
N SER A 60 5.59 8.89 3.65
CA SER A 60 6.43 7.73 3.37
C SER A 60 5.63 6.43 3.37
N ILE A 61 6.12 5.45 2.63
CA ILE A 61 5.57 4.10 2.58
C ILE A 61 6.67 3.11 2.95
N THR A 62 6.40 2.25 3.92
CA THR A 62 7.19 1.05 4.20
C THR A 62 6.46 -0.18 3.69
N ALA A 63 7.11 -0.97 2.84
CA ALA A 63 6.57 -2.21 2.29
C ALA A 63 7.52 -3.39 2.59
N ASP A 64 7.06 -4.63 2.41
CA ASP A 64 7.99 -5.75 2.26
C ASP A 64 8.53 -5.81 0.81
N ASN A 65 9.49 -6.70 0.56
CA ASN A 65 10.04 -6.93 -0.79
C ASN A 65 9.11 -7.79 -1.68
N GLY A 66 7.81 -7.82 -1.40
CA GLY A 66 6.80 -8.54 -2.16
C GLY A 66 6.67 -8.04 -3.59
N ALA A 67 6.40 -8.96 -4.52
CA ALA A 67 6.25 -8.63 -5.95
C ALA A 67 5.09 -7.65 -6.21
N GLU A 68 4.07 -7.65 -5.35
CA GLU A 68 2.97 -6.69 -5.29
C GLU A 68 3.42 -5.24 -5.12
N PHE A 69 4.59 -5.01 -4.51
CA PHE A 69 5.13 -3.68 -4.21
C PHE A 69 6.33 -3.31 -5.08
N SER A 70 6.74 -4.19 -6.00
CA SER A 70 7.90 -3.99 -6.88
C SER A 70 7.85 -2.74 -7.77
N ARG A 71 6.67 -2.12 -7.92
CA ARG A 71 6.42 -0.99 -8.82
C ARG A 71 5.89 0.26 -8.11
N LEU A 72 6.06 0.36 -6.79
CA LEU A 72 5.59 1.54 -6.02
C LEU A 72 6.21 2.86 -6.51
N SER A 73 7.46 2.82 -6.97
CA SER A 73 8.20 3.98 -7.50
C SER A 73 7.60 4.58 -8.78
N GLU A 74 6.67 3.88 -9.45
CA GLU A 74 5.96 4.44 -10.61
C GLU A 74 4.90 5.48 -10.22
N ILE A 75 4.46 5.49 -8.96
CA ILE A 75 3.36 6.33 -8.49
C ILE A 75 3.65 7.06 -7.17
N PHE A 76 4.79 6.80 -6.54
CA PHE A 76 5.21 7.40 -5.28
C PHE A 76 6.70 7.72 -5.33
N ASP A 77 7.13 8.73 -4.57
CA ASP A 77 8.51 9.22 -4.59
C ASP A 77 9.48 8.13 -4.09
N PRO A 78 10.45 7.68 -4.93
CA PRO A 78 11.39 6.62 -4.56
C PRO A 78 12.20 6.90 -3.30
N GLU A 79 12.52 8.17 -3.01
CA GLU A 79 13.28 8.56 -1.81
C GLU A 79 12.48 8.35 -0.51
N ASN A 80 11.17 8.17 -0.63
CA ASN A 80 10.22 8.00 0.46
C ASN A 80 9.59 6.59 0.49
N ILE A 81 10.17 5.63 -0.25
CA ILE A 81 9.80 4.21 -0.19
C ILE A 81 10.89 3.45 0.56
N TYR A 82 10.49 2.74 1.61
CA TYR A 82 11.38 1.90 2.42
C TYR A 82 10.93 0.45 2.35
N TYR A 83 11.88 -0.47 2.32
CA TYR A 83 11.62 -1.90 2.36
C TYR A 83 12.09 -2.49 3.69
N ALA A 84 11.20 -3.25 4.34
CA ALA A 84 11.48 -3.95 5.60
C ALA A 84 12.16 -5.31 5.39
#